data_AF-A0A537TMW6-F1
#
_entry.id   AF-A0A537TMW6-F1
#
_cell.length_a   1.000
_cell.length_b   1.000
_cell.length_c   1.000
_cell.angle_alpha   90.00
_cell.angle_beta   90.00
_cell.angle_gamma   90.00
#
_symmetry.space_group_name_H-M   'P 1'
#
loop_
_entity.id
_entity.type
_entity.pdbx_description
1 polymer ?
#
loop_
_entity_poly.entity_id
_entity_poly.type
_entity_poly.pdbx_seq_one_letter_code
_entity_poly.pdbx_strand_id
1 'polypeptide(L)'
;MWNAGPGGIVPLPDLQTACAIVPDSTLDDPKHWEERAEEAGSIAEELKDPESKRMLLRIADDYDRLAAHARARMKARAAQS
;
A
#
# COMPACT_ATOMS: atom_id res chain seq x y z
N MET A 1 14.24 -1.14 -25.01
CA MET A 1 13.41 -1.10 -26.24
C MET A 1 12.97 -2.52 -26.50
N TRP A 2 11.75 -2.91 -26.11
CA TRP A 2 11.20 -4.21 -26.49
C TRP A 2 10.04 -3.92 -27.46
N ASN A 3 9.95 -4.71 -28.53
CA ASN A 3 9.13 -4.43 -29.69
C ASN A 3 8.04 -5.52 -29.77
N ALA A 4 6.77 -5.13 -29.81
CA ALA A 4 5.66 -6.01 -30.14
C ALA A 4 4.78 -5.29 -31.19
N GLY A 5 4.31 -6.07 -32.15
CA GLY A 5 3.69 -5.65 -33.41
C GLY A 5 2.38 -4.87 -33.34
N PRO A 6 1.68 -4.74 -34.48
CA PRO A 6 1.06 -3.49 -34.90
C PRO A 6 -0.41 -3.41 -34.51
N GLY A 7 -0.90 -2.25 -34.06
CA GLY A 7 -2.35 -2.01 -34.09
C GLY A 7 -2.97 -0.99 -33.15
N GLY A 8 -2.24 -0.29 -32.30
CA GLY A 8 -2.86 0.79 -31.52
C GLY A 8 -1.88 1.41 -30.54
N ILE A 9 -1.61 2.71 -30.70
CA ILE A 9 -0.99 3.51 -29.66
C ILE A 9 -2.05 3.65 -28.56
N VAL A 10 -2.05 2.73 -27.60
CA VAL A 10 -2.60 3.04 -26.29
C VAL A 10 -1.54 3.93 -25.65
N PRO A 11 -1.78 5.23 -25.44
CA PRO A 11 -0.81 6.05 -24.72
C PRO A 11 -0.61 5.39 -23.36
N LEU A 12 0.64 5.02 -23.06
CA LEU A 12 1.02 4.62 -21.70
C LEU A 12 0.60 5.80 -20.79
N PRO A 13 -0.23 5.56 -19.75
CA PRO A 13 -0.49 6.61 -18.78
C PRO A 13 0.86 7.07 -18.24
N ASP A 14 1.04 8.39 -18.16
CA ASP A 14 2.24 8.94 -17.54
C ASP A 14 2.39 8.43 -16.10
N LEU A 15 3.62 8.48 -15.58
CA LEU A 15 3.90 8.07 -14.21
C LEU A 15 3.08 8.88 -13.17
N GLN A 16 2.53 10.04 -13.57
CA GLN A 16 1.65 10.87 -12.76
C GLN A 16 0.28 10.23 -12.56
N THR A 17 -0.29 9.64 -13.62
CA THR A 17 -1.57 8.92 -13.60
C THR A 17 -1.43 7.58 -12.88
N ALA A 18 -0.27 6.92 -12.97
CA ALA A 18 0.01 5.69 -12.20
C ALA A 18 0.09 5.95 -10.69
N CYS A 19 0.53 7.14 -10.25
CA CYS A 19 0.55 7.52 -8.84
C CYS A 19 -0.83 7.88 -8.28
N ALA A 20 -1.81 8.20 -9.13
CA ALA A 20 -3.14 8.66 -8.72
C ALA A 20 -4.12 7.54 -8.30
N ILE A 21 -3.70 6.28 -8.30
CA ILE A 21 -4.58 5.13 -7.97
C ILE A 21 -4.92 5.07 -6.47
N VAL A 22 -4.12 5.73 -5.62
CA VAL A 22 -4.39 5.83 -4.19
C VAL A 22 -4.73 7.29 -3.90
N PRO A 23 -6.00 7.65 -3.63
CA PRO A 23 -6.32 9.03 -3.29
C PRO A 23 -5.47 9.42 -2.08
N ASP A 24 -4.86 10.60 -2.13
CA ASP A 24 -3.92 11.12 -1.14
C ASP A 24 -4.46 10.99 0.31
N SER A 25 -5.79 11.00 0.46
CA SER A 25 -6.49 10.78 1.72
C SER A 25 -6.34 9.38 2.32
N THR A 26 -6.19 8.33 1.51
CA THR A 26 -6.06 6.93 1.99
C THR A 26 -4.65 6.60 2.47
N LEU A 27 -3.63 7.26 1.91
CA LEU A 27 -2.25 7.14 2.41
C LEU A 27 -2.07 7.82 3.78
N ASP A 28 -2.87 8.86 4.04
CA ASP A 28 -2.89 9.59 5.31
C ASP A 28 -3.86 9.01 6.34
N ASP A 29 -4.69 8.03 5.98
CA ASP A 29 -5.62 7.38 6.90
C ASP A 29 -4.92 6.24 7.66
N PRO A 30 -4.68 6.37 8.97
CA PRO A 30 -4.06 5.31 9.74
C PRO A 30 -4.96 4.08 9.87
N LYS A 31 -6.28 4.25 9.86
CA LYS A 31 -7.23 3.13 9.96
C LYS A 31 -7.14 2.23 8.73
N HIS A 32 -6.96 2.83 7.55
CA HIS A 32 -6.76 2.09 6.31
C HIS A 32 -5.55 1.15 6.41
N TRP A 33 -4.44 1.64 6.92
CA TRP A 33 -3.23 0.83 7.08
C TRP A 33 -3.35 -0.24 8.15
N GLU A 34 -4.05 0.04 9.26
CA GLU A 34 -4.34 -0.93 10.32
C GLU A 34 -5.19 -2.10 9.81
N GLU A 35 -6.24 -1.82 9.03
CA GLU A 35 -7.07 -2.86 8.42
C GLU A 35 -6.26 -3.77 7.49
N ARG A 36 -5.30 -3.20 6.75
CA ARG A 36 -4.42 -3.96 5.85
C ARG A 36 -3.39 -4.80 6.60
N ALA A 37 -2.90 -4.32 7.75
CA ALA A 37 -2.02 -5.09 8.63
C ALA A 37 -2.77 -6.31 9.21
N GLU A 38 -4.00 -6.11 9.69
CA GLU A 38 -4.86 -7.17 10.22
C GLU A 38 -5.21 -8.22 9.16
N GLU A 39 -5.58 -7.80 7.96
CA GLU A 39 -5.88 -8.70 6.84
C GLU A 39 -4.65 -9.54 6.46
N ALA A 40 -3.49 -8.91 6.30
CA ALA A 40 -2.25 -9.61 5.99
C ALA A 40 -1.85 -10.59 7.11
N GLY A 41 -2.01 -10.19 8.37
CA GLY A 41 -1.79 -11.05 9.53
C GLY A 41 -2.69 -12.28 9.51
N SER A 42 -3.98 -12.08 9.27
CA SER A 42 -4.99 -13.15 9.21
C SER A 42 -4.67 -14.16 8.11
N ILE A 43 -4.36 -13.69 6.90
CA ILE A 43 -3.97 -14.56 5.79
C ILE A 43 -2.67 -15.31 6.15
N ALA A 44 -1.72 -14.66 6.83
CA ALA A 44 -0.48 -15.31 7.23
C ALA A 44 -0.72 -16.45 8.24
N GLU A 45 -1.74 -16.37 9.06
CA GLU A 45 -2.13 -17.45 9.97
C GLU A 45 -2.67 -18.68 9.25
N GLU A 46 -3.35 -18.48 8.12
CA GLU A 46 -3.90 -19.56 7.28
C GLU A 46 -2.83 -20.25 6.42
N LEU A 47 -1.66 -19.63 6.23
CA LEU A 47 -0.58 -20.18 5.42
C LEU A 47 0.12 -21.36 6.13
N LYS A 48 0.20 -22.48 5.41
CA LYS A 48 0.91 -23.70 5.86
C LYS A 48 2.41 -23.64 5.60
N ASP A 49 2.83 -22.91 4.57
CA ASP A 49 4.22 -22.74 4.24
C ASP A 49 4.88 -21.70 5.17
N PRO A 50 5.88 -22.09 5.97
CA PRO A 50 6.47 -21.21 6.98
C PRO A 50 7.21 -20.01 6.37
N GLU A 51 7.77 -20.16 5.17
CA GLU A 51 8.45 -19.04 4.50
C GLU A 51 7.43 -17.99 4.02
N SER A 52 6.37 -18.44 3.36
CA SER A 52 5.28 -17.58 2.88
C SER A 52 4.60 -16.87 4.04
N LYS A 53 4.33 -17.59 5.15
CA LYS A 53 3.83 -17.00 6.40
C LYS A 53 4.74 -15.90 6.91
N ARG A 54 6.04 -16.18 7.01
CA ARG A 54 7.03 -15.20 7.48
C ARG A 54 7.09 -13.96 6.58
N MET A 55 7.00 -14.14 5.26
CA MET A 55 7.00 -13.02 4.32
C MET A 55 5.74 -12.16 4.48
N LEU A 56 4.57 -12.77 4.64
CA LEU A 56 3.32 -12.04 4.78
C LEU A 56 3.21 -11.31 6.12
N LEU A 57 3.74 -11.89 7.21
CA LEU A 57 3.87 -11.19 8.49
C LEU A 57 4.77 -9.95 8.41
N ARG A 58 5.81 -9.97 7.56
CA ARG A 58 6.65 -8.76 7.34
C ARG A 58 5.86 -7.67 6.62
N ILE A 59 5.01 -8.06 5.67
CA ILE A 59 4.12 -7.11 4.98
C ILE A 59 3.11 -6.51 5.97
N ALA A 60 2.57 -7.31 6.89
CA ALA A 60 1.70 -6.81 7.96
C ALA A 60 2.42 -5.79 8.86
N ASP A 61 3.65 -6.08 9.30
CA ASP A 61 4.48 -5.14 10.09
C ASP A 61 4.78 -3.84 9.31
N ASP A 62 5.03 -3.94 8.00
CA ASP A 62 5.23 -2.77 7.14
C ASP A 62 3.95 -1.91 7.04
N TYR A 63 2.76 -2.52 7.05
CA TYR A 63 1.49 -1.79 7.13
C TYR A 63 1.29 -1.09 8.49
N ASP A 64 1.63 -1.73 9.61
CA ASP A 64 1.57 -1.09 10.93
C ASP A 64 2.46 0.16 11.02
N ARG A 65 3.65 0.10 10.39
CA ARG A 65 4.55 1.27 10.30
C ARG A 65 3.93 2.40 9.48
N LEU A 66 3.25 2.07 8.39
CA LEU A 66 2.53 3.06 7.58
C LEU A 66 1.39 3.70 8.37
N ALA A 67 0.65 2.92 9.17
CA ALA A 67 -0.36 3.44 10.09
C ALA A 67 0.24 4.42 11.10
N ALA A 68 1.36 4.06 11.74
CA ALA A 68 2.05 4.93 12.69
C ALA A 68 2.49 6.26 12.04
N HIS A 69 3.03 6.20 10.81
CA HIS A 69 3.39 7.39 10.06
C HIS A 69 2.18 8.25 9.69
N ALA A 70 1.07 7.64 9.25
CA ALA A 70 -0.18 8.34 8.97
C ALA A 70 -0.73 9.04 10.22
N ARG A 71 -0.75 8.37 11.38
CA ARG A 71 -1.11 8.98 12.68
C ARG A 71 -0.24 10.19 13.00
N ALA A 72 1.06 10.11 12.74
CA ALA A 72 1.98 11.23 12.98
C ALA A 72 1.68 12.43 12.05
N ARG A 73 1.41 12.18 10.76
CA ARG A 73 1.02 13.23 9.81
C ARG A 73 -0.30 13.90 10.20
N MET A 74 -1.30 13.12 10.62
CA MET A 74 -2.57 13.65 11.11
C MET A 74 -2.39 14.57 12.32
N LYS A 75 -1.61 14.13 13.32
CA LYS A 75 -1.31 14.94 14.52
C LYS A 75 -0.59 16.24 14.16
N ALA A 76 0.39 16.17 13.26
CA ALA A 76 1.10 17.35 12.81
C ALA A 76 0.18 18.36 12.12
N ARG A 77 -0.77 17.92 11.27
CA ARG A 77 -1.75 18.81 10.64
C ARG A 77 -2.71 19.45 11.65
N ALA A 78 -3.19 18.69 12.64
CA ALA A 78 -4.08 19.21 13.68
C ALA A 78 -3.40 20.26 14.58
N ALA A 79 -2.10 20.16 14.81
CA ALA A 79 -1.33 21.15 15.57
C ALA A 79 -1.03 22.44 14.77
N GLN A 80 -1.24 22.42 13.45
CA GLN A 80 -1.02 23.56 12.55
C GLN A 80 -2.30 24.34 12.25
N SER A 81 -3.48 23.86 12.70
CA SER A 81 -4.79 24.52 12.50
C SER A 81 -5.22 25.35 13.70
#